data_AF-A0A973KQV0-F1
#
_entry.id   AF-A0A973KQV0-F1
#
_cell.length_a   1.000
_cell.length_b   1.000
_cell.length_c   1.000
_cell.angle_alpha   90.00
_cell.angle_beta   90.00
_cell.angle_gamma   90.00
#
_symmetry.space_group_name_H-M   'P 1'
#
loop_
_entity.id
_entity.type
_entity.pdbx_description
1 polymer ?
#
loop_
_entity_poly.entity_id
_entity_poly.type
_entity_poly.pdbx_seq_one_letter_code
_entity_poly.pdbx_strand_id
1 'polypeptide(L)' 'MQNAEQCKQDMTAVQTAADNIRTAINEVTPLLTNTWVGRSADDWATDFRGRMARVTGILDECPGQERWMILKATDE' A
#
# COMPACT_ATOMS: atom_id res chain seq x y z
N MET A 1 1.70 -25.70 -14.15
CA MET A 1 2.89 -25.36 -13.31
C MET A 1 3.58 -24.04 -13.69
N GLN A 2 3.91 -23.78 -14.97
CA GLN A 2 4.55 -22.51 -15.37
C GLN A 2 3.70 -21.25 -15.02
N ASN A 3 2.37 -21.34 -15.17
CA ASN A 3 1.45 -20.26 -14.84
C ASN A 3 1.41 -19.93 -13.34
N ALA A 4 1.45 -20.95 -12.48
CA ALA A 4 1.49 -20.77 -11.03
C ALA A 4 2.79 -20.09 -10.57
N GLU A 5 3.92 -20.40 -11.19
CA GLU A 5 5.20 -19.78 -10.85
C GLU A 5 5.28 -18.33 -11.33
N GLN A 6 4.78 -18.04 -12.54
CA GLN A 6 4.63 -16.66 -13.03
C GLN A 6 3.71 -15.84 -12.11
N CYS A 7 2.57 -16.43 -11.70
CA CYS A 7 1.63 -15.78 -10.79
C CYS A 7 2.28 -15.41 -9.46
N LYS A 8 3.10 -16.29 -8.87
CA LYS A 8 3.85 -15.97 -7.63
C LYS A 8 4.82 -14.81 -7.83
N GLN A 9 5.54 -14.78 -8.96
CA GLN A 9 6.48 -13.69 -9.25
C GLN A 9 5.76 -12.36 -9.40
N ASP A 10 4.64 -12.34 -10.12
CA ASP A 10 3.83 -11.15 -10.31
C ASP A 10 3.25 -10.65 -8.99
N MET A 11 2.74 -11.56 -8.14
CA MET A 11 2.21 -11.18 -6.82
C MET A 11 3.30 -10.70 -5.86
N THR A 12 4.50 -11.28 -5.92
CA THR A 12 5.67 -10.77 -5.18
C THR A 12 6.03 -9.34 -5.62
N ALA A 13 5.93 -9.05 -6.92
CA ALA A 13 6.16 -7.71 -7.44
C ALA A 13 5.08 -6.72 -6.98
N VAL A 14 3.81 -7.14 -6.94
CA VAL A 14 2.70 -6.36 -6.37
C VAL A 14 2.96 -6.04 -4.89
N GLN A 15 3.34 -7.03 -4.09
CA GLN A 15 3.67 -6.83 -2.68
C GLN A 15 4.81 -5.84 -2.50
N THR A 16 5.88 -5.97 -3.29
CA THR A 16 7.02 -5.04 -3.27
C THR A 16 6.60 -3.62 -3.59
N ALA A 17 5.75 -3.43 -4.60
CA ALA A 17 5.23 -2.11 -4.96
C ALA A 17 4.36 -1.51 -3.84
N ALA A 18 3.51 -2.32 -3.21
CA ALA A 18 2.69 -1.90 -2.07
C ALA A 18 3.55 -1.44 -0.88
N ASP A 19 4.62 -2.19 -0.56
CA ASP A 19 5.53 -1.84 0.54
C ASP A 19 6.34 -0.58 0.25
N ASN A 20 6.76 -0.36 -1.00
CA ASN A 20 7.40 0.89 -1.41
C ASN A 20 6.49 2.10 -1.21
N ILE A 21 5.19 1.97 -1.54
CA ILE A 21 4.22 3.05 -1.34
C ILE A 21 4.03 3.31 0.17
N ARG A 22 3.87 2.27 1.00
CA ARG A 22 3.77 2.42 2.46
C ARG A 22 4.99 3.14 3.03
N THR A 23 6.18 2.78 2.57
CA THR A 23 7.43 3.40 3.01
C THR A 23 7.45 4.89 2.68
N ALA A 24 7.13 5.26 1.43
CA ALA A 24 7.07 6.67 1.01
C ALA A 24 6.06 7.49 1.84
N ILE A 25 4.88 6.93 2.14
CA ILE A 25 3.88 7.58 3.01
C ILE A 25 4.43 7.85 4.41
N ASN A 26 5.12 6.85 4.98
CA ASN A 26 5.73 6.95 6.30
C ASN A 26 6.89 7.95 6.34
N GLU A 27 7.64 8.12 5.24
CA GLU A 27 8.71 9.11 5.12
C GLU A 27 8.18 10.55 5.00
N VAL A 28 7.03 10.75 4.34
CA VAL A 28 6.41 12.08 4.19
C VAL A 28 5.82 12.57 5.51
N THR A 29 5.22 11.69 6.31
CA THR A 29 4.46 12.06 7.51
C THR A 29 5.25 12.89 8.55
N PRO A 30 6.52 12.57 8.88
CA PRO A 30 7.36 13.38 9.76
C PRO A 30 7.73 14.76 9.21
N LEU A 31 7.70 14.95 7.88
CA LEU A 31 8.03 16.24 7.26
C LEU A 31 6.92 17.27 7.45
N LEU A 32 5.72 16.84 7.87
CA LEU A 32 4.54 17.68 7.99
C LEU A 32 4.48 18.51 9.28
N THR A 33 5.26 18.13 10.30
CA THR A 33 5.17 18.73 11.64
C THR A 33 5.89 20.07 11.77
N ASN A 34 6.73 20.45 10.80
CA ASN A 34 7.57 21.67 10.88
C ASN A 34 7.29 22.69 9.76
N THR A 35 6.34 22.41 8.86
CA THR A 35 6.13 23.26 7.67
C THR A 35 5.20 24.43 7.90
N TRP A 36 4.21 24.31 8.81
CA TRP A 36 3.19 25.35 9.08
C TRP A 36 2.40 25.02 10.36
N VAL A 37 2.04 26.04 11.16
CA VAL A 37 1.19 25.96 12.36
C VAL A 37 -0.16 26.70 12.22
N GLY A 38 -1.20 26.20 12.89
CA GLY A 38 -2.54 26.81 12.97
C GLY A 38 -3.64 25.91 12.39
N ARG A 39 -4.90 26.33 12.54
CA ARG A 39 -6.07 25.50 12.19
C ARG A 39 -6.04 24.93 10.77
N SER A 40 -5.66 25.74 9.78
CA SER A 40 -5.54 25.27 8.39
C SER A 40 -4.47 24.17 8.22
N ALA A 41 -3.39 24.23 8.99
CA ALA A 41 -2.36 23.20 9.01
C ALA A 41 -2.90 21.90 9.66
N ASP A 42 -3.65 22.03 10.75
CA ASP A 42 -4.30 20.89 11.42
C ASP A 42 -5.35 20.21 10.52
N ASP A 43 -6.17 21.00 9.83
CA ASP A 43 -7.18 20.53 8.88
C ASP A 43 -6.51 19.78 7.72
N TRP A 44 -5.48 20.38 7.13
CA TRP A 44 -4.72 19.74 6.05
C TRP A 44 -4.03 18.45 6.50
N ALA A 45 -3.41 18.43 7.68
CA ALA A 45 -2.76 17.24 8.23
C ALA A 45 -3.76 16.12 8.49
N THR A 46 -4.97 16.46 8.97
CA THR A 46 -6.06 15.52 9.15
C THR A 46 -6.50 14.91 7.81
N ASP A 47 -6.70 15.75 6.79
CA ASP A 47 -7.05 15.30 5.44
C ASP A 47 -5.96 14.45 4.79
N PHE A 48 -4.69 14.80 5.00
CA PHE A 48 -3.55 14.01 4.55
C PHE A 48 -3.57 12.62 5.20
N ARG A 49 -3.64 12.54 6.53
CA ARG A 49 -3.69 11.26 7.26
C ARG A 49 -4.90 10.42 6.83
N GLY A 50 -6.06 11.04 6.63
CA GLY A 50 -7.25 10.35 6.13
C GLY A 50 -7.08 9.76 4.73
N ARG A 51 -6.46 10.49 3.80
CA ARG A 51 -6.13 9.97 2.46
C ARG A 51 -5.11 8.83 2.53
N MET A 52 -4.06 8.98 3.33
CA MET A 52 -3.03 7.96 3.48
C MET A 52 -3.58 6.68 4.10
N ALA A 53 -4.43 6.78 5.12
CA ALA A 53 -5.10 5.62 5.74
C ALA A 53 -5.97 4.84 4.74
N ARG A 54 -6.63 5.53 3.80
CA ARG A 54 -7.38 4.87 2.72
C ARG A 54 -6.46 4.15 1.75
N VAL A 55 -5.35 4.77 1.36
CA VAL A 55 -4.36 4.14 0.49
C VAL A 55 -3.77 2.89 1.14
N THR A 56 -3.34 2.97 2.41
CA THR A 56 -2.78 1.82 3.12
C THR A 56 -3.81 0.70 3.25
N GLY A 57 -5.08 1.02 3.52
CA GLY A 57 -6.15 0.02 3.56
C GLY A 57 -6.32 -0.75 2.25
N ILE A 58 -6.27 -0.06 1.09
CA ILE A 58 -6.31 -0.72 -0.23
C ILE A 58 -5.10 -1.65 -0.41
N LEU A 59 -3.90 -1.19 0.00
CA LEU A 59 -2.68 -1.99 -0.10
C LEU A 59 -2.68 -3.22 0.81
N ASP A 60 -3.39 -3.18 1.93
CA ASP A 60 -3.53 -4.31 2.87
C ASP A 60 -4.40 -5.44 2.30
N GLU A 61 -5.18 -5.18 1.24
CA GLU A 61 -5.96 -6.20 0.55
C GLU A 61 -5.11 -7.03 -0.43
N CYS A 62 -3.95 -6.52 -0.89
CA CYS A 62 -3.10 -7.21 -1.86
C CYS A 62 -2.58 -8.58 -1.40
N PRO A 63 -2.07 -8.77 -0.15
CA PRO A 63 -1.67 -10.10 0.35
C PRO A 63 -2.83 -11.11 0.41
N GLY A 64 -4.05 -10.63 0.71
CA GLY A 64 -5.25 -11.46 0.75
C GLY A 64 -5.63 -11.99 -0.64
N GLN A 65 -5.42 -11.18 -1.68
CA GLN A 65 -5.68 -11.56 -3.06
C GLN A 65 -4.58 -12.45 -3.65
N GLU A 66 -3.33 -12.29 -3.24
CA GLU A 66 -2.20 -13.14 -3.67
C GLU A 66 -2.46 -14.63 -3.45
N ARG A 67 -2.88 -15.01 -2.24
CA ARG A 67 -3.16 -16.41 -1.91
C ARG A 67 -4.27 -17.00 -2.78
N TRP A 68 -5.32 -16.22 -3.06
CA TRP A 68 -6.42 -16.64 -3.93
C TRP A 68 -5.99 -16.80 -5.39
N MET A 69 -5.17 -15.88 -5.90
CA MET A 69 -4.69 -15.92 -7.29
C MET A 69 -3.74 -17.10 -7.52
N ILE A 70 -2.82 -17.38 -6.57
CA ILE A 70 -1.90 -18.52 -6.65
C ILE A 70 -2.67 -19.85 -6.62
N LEU A 71 -3.66 -20.00 -5.73
CA LEU A 71 -4.50 -21.19 -5.67
C LEU A 71 -5.21 -21.42 -7.01
N LYS A 72 -5.86 -20.38 -7.55
CA LYS A 72 -6.55 -20.46 -8.84
C LYS A 72 -5.62 -20.84 -10.00
N ALA A 73 -4.40 -20.29 -10.03
CA ALA A 73 -3.40 -20.59 -11.06
C ALA A 73 -2.75 -22.00 -10.91
N THR A 74 -2.95 -22.66 -9.76
CA THR A 74 -2.46 -24.02 -9.48
C THR A 74 -3.52 -25.08 -9.80
N ASP A 75 -4.81 -24.72 -9.70
CA ASP A 75 -5.95 -25.59 -10.01
C ASP A 75 -6.30 -25.62 -11.53
N GLU A 76 -5.68 -24.77 -12.36
CA GLU A 76 -5.72 -24.78 -13.84
C GLU A 76 -4.52 -25.51 -14.47
#